data_AF-A0A831TJN0-F1
#
_entry.id   AF-A0A831TJN0-F1
#
_cell.length_a   1.000
_cell.length_b   1.000
_cell.length_c   1.000
_cell.angle_alpha   90.00
_cell.angle_beta   90.00
_cell.angle_gamma   90.00
#
_symmetry.space_group_name_H-M   'P 1'
#
loop_
_entity.id
_entity.type
_entity.pdbx_description
1 polymer ?
#
loop_
_entity_poly.entity_id
_entity_poly.type
_entity_poly.pdbx_seq_one_letter_code
_entity_poly.pdbx_strand_id
1 'polypeptide(L)'
;MLNATPGRIALLAQTAAQCETVQQIIDIAATAEALAVTAIGGAIQSALDGLLALNDEQIQFLKAARASEQAHYEVLVGAGAKPLTLTFTIPDPRIVTDAGVLLTTAINLEEAFIAAYLAAAQEFAILGQPDLVKLALQIGGVEAEHRAHLRFYAISAGVISGVPNNVAFEKSLFTSVGAAAEALVQLGFIGGDGPEITYPGPGEIDYSGVTQLRP
;
A
#
# COMPACT_ATOMS: atom_id res chain seq x y z
N MET A 1 -22.24 2.98 -43.61
CA MET A 1 -22.16 1.94 -42.58
C MET A 1 -20.88 1.17 -42.81
N LEU A 2 -19.84 1.41 -41.99
CA LEU A 2 -18.55 0.76 -42.13
C LEU A 2 -18.61 -0.60 -41.42
N ASN A 3 -18.57 -1.69 -42.19
CA ASN A 3 -18.44 -3.04 -41.66
C ASN A 3 -17.06 -3.21 -41.03
N ALA A 4 -16.98 -3.20 -39.70
CA ALA A 4 -15.79 -3.64 -38.99
C ALA A 4 -15.63 -5.16 -39.20
N THR A 5 -14.49 -5.57 -39.75
CA THR A 5 -14.15 -6.98 -39.97
C THR A 5 -13.99 -7.70 -38.63
N PRO A 6 -14.40 -8.98 -38.48
CA PRO A 6 -14.36 -9.72 -37.21
C PRO A 6 -12.99 -9.71 -36.52
N GLY A 7 -11.90 -9.64 -37.29
CA GLY A 7 -10.53 -9.58 -36.77
C GLY A 7 -10.17 -8.28 -36.03
N ARG A 8 -10.82 -7.15 -36.32
CA ARG A 8 -10.59 -5.90 -35.56
C ARG A 8 -11.32 -5.87 -34.23
N ILE A 9 -12.46 -6.54 -34.12
CA ILE A 9 -13.16 -6.72 -32.84
C ILE A 9 -12.39 -7.70 -31.95
N ALA A 10 -11.85 -8.79 -32.53
CA ALA A 10 -10.98 -9.72 -31.80
C ALA A 10 -9.67 -9.06 -31.36
N LEU A 11 -9.06 -8.22 -32.20
CA LEU A 11 -7.83 -7.49 -31.84
C LEU A 11 -8.08 -6.41 -30.77
N LEU A 12 -9.24 -5.73 -30.79
CA LEU A 12 -9.66 -4.81 -29.71
C LEU A 12 -10.01 -5.55 -28.41
N ALA A 13 -10.58 -6.76 -28.50
CA ALA A 13 -10.82 -7.63 -27.35
C ALA A 13 -9.53 -8.28 -26.80
N GLN A 14 -8.48 -8.35 -27.61
CA GLN A 14 -7.17 -8.91 -27.27
C GLN A 14 -6.13 -7.82 -26.90
N THR A 15 -6.44 -6.55 -27.16
CA THR A 15 -5.66 -5.36 -26.72
C THR A 15 -6.28 -4.62 -25.54
N ALA A 16 -7.49 -4.99 -25.11
CA ALA A 16 -7.78 -4.98 -23.68
C ALA A 16 -6.80 -5.98 -23.05
N ALA A 17 -5.70 -5.46 -22.47
CA ALA A 17 -4.86 -6.25 -21.57
C ALA A 17 -5.81 -7.03 -20.66
N GLN A 18 -5.69 -8.34 -20.67
CA GLN A 18 -6.61 -9.22 -19.96
C GLN A 18 -6.60 -8.78 -18.50
N CYS A 19 -7.69 -8.13 -18.04
CA CYS A 19 -7.78 -7.60 -16.68
C CYS A 19 -7.36 -8.70 -15.70
N GLU A 20 -6.62 -8.30 -14.67
CA GLU A 20 -6.25 -9.23 -13.62
C GLU A 20 -7.52 -9.83 -13.04
N THR A 21 -7.48 -11.13 -12.75
CA THR A 21 -8.61 -11.76 -12.06
C THR A 21 -8.78 -11.15 -10.68
N VAL A 22 -10.00 -11.19 -10.13
CA VAL A 22 -10.26 -10.75 -8.74
C VAL A 22 -9.25 -11.36 -7.78
N GLN A 23 -8.92 -12.64 -7.94
CA GLN A 23 -7.95 -13.34 -7.09
C GLN A 23 -6.54 -12.71 -7.19
N GLN A 24 -6.05 -12.45 -8.40
CA GLN A 24 -4.74 -11.82 -8.58
C GLN A 24 -4.69 -10.45 -7.91
N ILE A 25 -5.74 -9.65 -8.08
CA ILE A 25 -5.84 -8.31 -7.48
C ILE A 25 -5.76 -8.40 -5.96
N ILE A 26 -6.58 -9.26 -5.33
CA ILE A 26 -6.61 -9.35 -3.86
C ILE A 26 -5.35 -10.03 -3.28
N ASP A 27 -4.71 -10.95 -4.00
CA ASP A 27 -3.45 -11.58 -3.61
C ASP A 27 -2.32 -10.54 -3.57
N ILE A 28 -2.27 -9.64 -4.57
CA ILE A 28 -1.30 -8.55 -4.62
C ILE A 28 -1.60 -7.52 -3.53
N ALA A 29 -2.85 -7.10 -3.37
CA ALA A 29 -3.24 -6.17 -2.31
C ALA A 29 -2.84 -6.71 -0.93
N ALA A 30 -3.15 -7.98 -0.62
CA ALA A 30 -2.76 -8.59 0.64
C ALA A 30 -1.24 -8.68 0.84
N THR A 31 -0.46 -8.77 -0.25
CA THR A 31 1.00 -8.71 -0.19
C THR A 31 1.48 -7.31 0.19
N ALA A 32 0.87 -6.26 -0.36
CA ALA A 32 1.18 -4.87 -0.03
C ALA A 32 0.81 -4.54 1.43
N GLU A 33 -0.37 -4.96 1.89
CA GLU A 33 -0.78 -4.76 3.29
C GLU A 33 0.17 -5.48 4.27
N ALA A 34 0.55 -6.72 3.96
CA ALA A 34 1.52 -7.45 4.76
C ALA A 34 2.89 -6.75 4.80
N LEU A 35 3.35 -6.16 3.69
CA LEU A 35 4.57 -5.36 3.66
C LEU A 35 4.45 -4.16 4.61
N ALA A 36 3.35 -3.41 4.53
CA ALA A 36 3.10 -2.22 5.34
C ALA A 36 3.08 -2.57 6.84
N VAL A 37 2.31 -3.60 7.24
CA VAL A 37 2.28 -4.10 8.63
C VAL A 37 3.67 -4.43 9.14
N THR A 38 4.48 -5.12 8.33
CA THR A 38 5.81 -5.59 8.71
C THR A 38 6.79 -4.43 8.85
N ALA A 39 6.82 -3.52 7.87
CA ALA A 39 7.72 -2.37 7.86
C ALA A 39 7.41 -1.40 9.01
N ILE A 40 6.13 -1.12 9.25
CA ILE A 40 5.71 -0.26 10.36
C ILE A 40 6.06 -0.90 11.71
N GLY A 41 5.91 -2.22 11.86
CA GLY A 41 6.36 -2.94 13.06
C GLY A 41 7.84 -2.75 13.35
N GLY A 42 8.68 -2.86 12.32
CA GLY A 42 10.11 -2.57 12.41
C GLY A 42 10.42 -1.14 12.87
N ALA A 43 9.76 -0.14 12.26
CA ALA A 43 9.93 1.26 12.62
C ALA A 43 9.52 1.55 14.08
N ILE A 44 8.37 1.01 14.53
CA ILE A 44 7.91 1.13 15.92
C ILE A 44 8.94 0.52 16.87
N GLN A 45 9.39 -0.71 16.60
CA GLN A 45 10.35 -1.40 17.47
C GLN A 45 11.66 -0.60 17.56
N SER A 46 12.20 -0.13 16.44
CA SER A 46 13.41 0.68 16.45
C SER A 46 13.26 2.03 17.16
N ALA A 47 12.07 2.63 17.14
CA ALA A 47 11.79 3.82 17.96
C ALA A 47 11.78 3.48 19.46
N LEU A 48 11.13 2.37 19.85
CA LEU A 48 11.11 1.90 21.24
C LEU A 48 12.52 1.53 21.77
N ASP A 49 13.38 1.05 20.89
CA ASP A 49 14.78 0.73 21.20
C ASP A 49 15.70 1.97 21.19
N GLY A 50 15.17 3.15 20.88
CA GLY A 50 15.92 4.41 20.81
C GLY A 50 16.85 4.54 19.60
N LEU A 51 16.69 3.67 18.58
CA LEU A 51 17.46 3.68 17.33
C LEU A 51 16.88 4.62 16.28
N LEU A 52 15.57 4.87 16.35
CA LEU A 52 14.84 5.76 15.47
C LEU A 52 14.22 6.91 16.27
N ALA A 53 14.64 8.13 15.97
CA ALA A 53 14.16 9.31 16.68
C ALA A 53 12.74 9.72 16.23
N LEU A 54 11.73 9.12 16.87
CA LEU A 54 10.32 9.51 16.78
C LEU A 54 9.81 10.01 18.13
N ASN A 55 8.91 10.98 18.12
CA ASN A 55 8.20 11.41 19.31
C ASN A 55 6.97 10.51 19.60
N ASP A 56 6.37 10.67 20.78
CA ASP A 56 5.23 9.85 21.21
C ASP A 56 4.03 9.90 20.26
N GLU A 57 3.77 11.08 19.67
CA GLU A 57 2.67 11.28 18.72
C GLU A 57 2.91 10.50 17.42
N GLN A 58 4.14 10.54 16.90
CA GLN A 58 4.54 9.78 15.72
C GLN A 58 4.47 8.27 15.96
N ILE A 59 4.90 7.81 17.14
CA ILE A 59 4.79 6.39 17.53
C ILE A 59 3.32 5.98 17.63
N GLN A 60 2.47 6.83 18.22
CA GLN A 60 1.03 6.58 18.30
C GLN A 60 0.39 6.51 16.91
N PHE A 61 0.75 7.41 16.01
CA PHE A 61 0.33 7.38 14.61
C PHE A 61 0.75 6.06 13.94
N LEU A 62 2.01 5.66 14.05
CA LEU A 62 2.48 4.41 13.44
C LEU A 62 1.76 3.18 14.00
N LYS A 63 1.44 3.15 15.31
CA LYS A 63 0.62 2.07 15.90
C LYS A 63 -0.77 2.02 15.28
N ALA A 64 -1.43 3.17 15.12
CA ALA A 64 -2.73 3.25 14.48
C ALA A 64 -2.67 2.84 13.00
N ALA A 65 -1.69 3.34 12.24
CA ALA A 65 -1.48 2.96 10.84
C ALA A 65 -1.28 1.44 10.71
N ARG A 66 -0.38 0.85 11.51
CA ARG A 66 -0.15 -0.62 11.50
C ARG A 66 -1.41 -1.41 11.78
N ALA A 67 -2.26 -0.95 12.69
CA ALA A 67 -3.53 -1.60 12.98
C ALA A 67 -4.54 -1.47 11.84
N SER A 68 -4.57 -0.33 11.13
CA SER A 68 -5.36 -0.16 9.90
C SER A 68 -4.90 -1.13 8.80
N GLU A 69 -3.59 -1.20 8.51
CA GLU A 69 -3.07 -2.11 7.47
C GLU A 69 -3.32 -3.57 7.82
N GLN A 70 -3.23 -3.91 9.10
CA GLN A 70 -3.57 -5.25 9.54
C GLN A 70 -5.05 -5.55 9.32
N ALA A 71 -5.96 -4.59 9.58
CA ALA A 71 -7.37 -4.77 9.31
C ALA A 71 -7.65 -4.92 7.80
N HIS A 72 -6.97 -4.14 6.94
CA HIS A 72 -7.04 -4.30 5.48
C HIS A 72 -6.58 -5.71 5.06
N TYR A 73 -5.42 -6.15 5.56
CA TYR A 73 -4.88 -7.48 5.33
C TYR A 73 -5.86 -8.59 5.76
N GLU A 74 -6.44 -8.49 6.96
CA GLU A 74 -7.38 -9.49 7.49
C GLU A 74 -8.67 -9.57 6.67
N VAL A 75 -9.18 -8.45 6.17
CA VAL A 75 -10.35 -8.42 5.28
C VAL A 75 -10.04 -9.12 3.97
N LEU A 76 -8.87 -8.83 3.36
CA LEU A 76 -8.46 -9.45 2.09
C LEU A 76 -8.23 -10.95 2.24
N VAL A 77 -7.49 -11.39 3.27
CA VAL A 77 -7.25 -12.81 3.55
C VAL A 77 -8.54 -13.53 3.93
N GLY A 78 -9.42 -12.88 4.70
CA GLY A 78 -10.75 -13.39 5.02
C GLY A 78 -11.64 -13.58 3.78
N ALA A 79 -11.42 -12.78 2.73
CA ALA A 79 -12.05 -12.93 1.41
C ALA A 79 -11.36 -13.99 0.51
N GLY A 80 -10.33 -14.67 1.02
CA GLY A 80 -9.62 -15.74 0.31
C GLY A 80 -8.34 -15.30 -0.40
N ALA A 81 -7.85 -14.09 -0.16
CA ALA A 81 -6.55 -13.66 -0.66
C ALA A 81 -5.42 -14.54 -0.12
N LYS A 82 -4.42 -14.76 -0.97
CA LYS A 82 -3.18 -15.48 -0.68
C LYS A 82 -2.03 -14.57 -1.07
N PRO A 83 -1.38 -13.92 -0.09
CA PRO A 83 -0.22 -13.08 -0.36
C PRO A 83 0.83 -13.83 -1.19
N LEU A 84 1.42 -13.14 -2.16
CA LEU A 84 2.48 -13.67 -3.03
C LEU A 84 3.75 -14.01 -2.24
N THR A 85 3.98 -13.27 -1.15
CA THR A 85 5.03 -13.52 -0.16
C THR A 85 4.62 -12.96 1.19
N LEU A 86 5.21 -13.48 2.25
CA LEU A 86 5.17 -12.91 3.62
C LEU A 86 6.58 -12.53 4.11
N THR A 87 7.58 -12.67 3.24
CA THR A 87 8.96 -12.21 3.47
C THR A 87 9.26 -11.10 2.48
N PHE A 88 9.71 -9.99 3.03
CA PHE A 88 10.02 -8.76 2.32
C PHE A 88 11.48 -8.40 2.55
N THR A 89 11.99 -7.56 1.69
CA THR A 89 13.33 -7.02 1.78
C THR A 89 13.23 -5.53 2.10
N ILE A 90 14.17 -5.01 2.89
CA ILE A 90 14.28 -3.57 3.15
C ILE A 90 15.42 -2.98 2.28
N PRO A 91 15.11 -2.26 1.19
CA PRO A 91 16.13 -1.77 0.25
C PRO A 91 17.12 -0.81 0.90
N ASP A 92 16.61 0.09 1.74
CA ASP A 92 17.41 1.02 2.51
C ASP A 92 17.20 0.74 4.01
N PRO A 93 18.13 0.07 4.71
CA PRO A 93 17.97 -0.26 6.12
C PRO A 93 17.88 0.98 7.01
N ARG A 94 18.17 2.18 6.51
CA ARG A 94 18.00 3.42 7.26
C ARG A 94 16.55 3.76 7.55
N ILE A 95 15.56 3.10 6.93
CA ILE A 95 14.15 3.30 7.29
C ILE A 95 13.86 3.01 8.78
N VAL A 96 14.73 2.26 9.47
CA VAL A 96 14.60 1.97 10.91
C VAL A 96 15.61 2.72 11.78
N THR A 97 16.43 3.61 11.21
CA THR A 97 17.41 4.41 11.99
C THR A 97 17.40 5.90 11.67
N ASP A 98 16.75 6.32 10.59
CA ASP A 98 16.67 7.69 10.12
C ASP A 98 15.22 8.07 9.84
N ALA A 99 14.69 9.01 10.64
CA ALA A 99 13.30 9.44 10.52
C ALA A 99 12.99 10.11 9.17
N GLY A 100 13.97 10.80 8.57
CA GLY A 100 13.79 11.41 7.24
C GLY A 100 13.69 10.35 6.15
N VAL A 101 14.53 9.31 6.22
CA VAL A 101 14.45 8.16 5.30
C VAL A 101 13.15 7.39 5.50
N LEU A 102 12.74 7.13 6.74
CA LEU A 102 11.43 6.52 7.03
C LEU A 102 10.29 7.32 6.38
N LEU A 103 10.20 8.61 6.70
CA LEU A 103 9.07 9.44 6.28
C LEU A 103 8.99 9.58 4.76
N THR A 104 10.13 9.80 4.09
CA THR A 104 10.15 9.90 2.61
C THR A 104 9.84 8.57 1.94
N THR A 105 10.34 7.46 2.47
CA THR A 105 10.03 6.12 1.96
C THR A 105 8.55 5.80 2.14
N ALA A 106 8.01 6.03 3.33
CA ALA A 106 6.60 5.79 3.64
C ALA A 106 5.69 6.63 2.73
N ILE A 107 5.96 7.93 2.55
CA ILE A 107 5.17 8.78 1.62
C ILE A 107 5.16 8.20 0.20
N ASN A 108 6.30 7.71 -0.30
CA ASN A 108 6.38 7.13 -1.63
C ASN A 108 5.61 5.79 -1.73
N LEU A 109 5.66 4.97 -0.68
CA LEU A 109 4.87 3.74 -0.59
C LEU A 109 3.37 4.05 -0.58
N GLU A 110 2.93 5.04 0.21
CA GLU A 110 1.53 5.46 0.21
C GLU A 110 1.08 5.98 -1.16
N GLU A 111 1.91 6.77 -1.87
CA GLU A 111 1.59 7.19 -3.24
C GLU A 111 1.40 5.99 -4.17
N ALA A 112 2.20 4.92 -4.00
CA ALA A 112 2.04 3.69 -4.76
C ALA A 112 0.79 2.90 -4.33
N PHE A 113 0.50 2.78 -3.03
CA PHE A 113 -0.67 2.06 -2.52
C PHE A 113 -1.99 2.73 -2.94
N ILE A 114 -2.08 4.05 -2.83
CA ILE A 114 -3.22 4.82 -3.34
C ILE A 114 -3.40 4.55 -4.85
N ALA A 115 -2.33 4.62 -5.63
CA ALA A 115 -2.39 4.35 -7.07
C ALA A 115 -2.81 2.90 -7.39
N ALA A 116 -2.37 1.93 -6.59
CA ALA A 116 -2.75 0.53 -6.71
C ALA A 116 -4.24 0.33 -6.41
N TYR A 117 -4.78 0.98 -5.37
CA TYR A 117 -6.21 0.91 -5.06
C TYR A 117 -7.10 1.63 -6.08
N LEU A 118 -6.61 2.69 -6.74
CA LEU A 118 -7.28 3.26 -7.92
C LEU A 118 -7.35 2.27 -9.08
N ALA A 119 -6.23 1.58 -9.37
CA ALA A 119 -6.19 0.54 -10.40
C ALA A 119 -7.13 -0.63 -10.05
N ALA A 120 -7.11 -1.10 -8.79
CA ALA A 120 -8.00 -2.13 -8.28
C ALA A 120 -9.48 -1.75 -8.45
N ALA A 121 -9.85 -0.52 -8.06
CA ALA A 121 -11.22 -0.03 -8.22
C ALA A 121 -11.66 -0.01 -9.70
N GLN A 122 -10.76 0.38 -10.61
CA GLN A 122 -11.05 0.36 -12.04
C GLN A 122 -11.22 -1.07 -12.57
N GLU A 123 -10.32 -1.99 -12.22
CA GLU A 123 -10.39 -3.39 -12.66
C GLU A 123 -11.63 -4.09 -12.09
N PHE A 124 -11.95 -3.89 -10.81
CA PHE A 124 -13.18 -4.40 -10.21
C PHE A 124 -14.43 -3.84 -10.88
N ALA A 125 -14.43 -2.56 -11.30
CA ALA A 125 -15.55 -1.99 -12.05
C ALA A 125 -15.71 -2.67 -13.42
N ILE A 126 -14.61 -2.93 -14.13
CA ILE A 126 -14.62 -3.66 -15.42
C ILE A 126 -15.13 -5.10 -15.24
N LEU A 127 -14.76 -5.74 -14.14
CA LEU A 127 -15.18 -7.11 -13.79
C LEU A 127 -16.60 -7.20 -13.21
N GLY A 128 -17.31 -6.08 -13.08
CA GLY A 128 -18.67 -6.05 -12.53
C GLY A 128 -18.75 -6.38 -11.04
N GLN A 129 -17.75 -5.95 -10.25
CA GLN A 129 -17.62 -6.22 -8.81
C GLN A 129 -17.82 -4.95 -7.96
N PRO A 130 -19.04 -4.38 -7.89
CA PRO A 130 -19.27 -3.09 -7.24
C PRO A 130 -18.92 -3.06 -5.75
N ASP A 131 -19.11 -4.18 -5.03
CA ASP A 131 -18.74 -4.26 -3.61
C ASP A 131 -17.21 -4.19 -3.41
N LEU A 132 -16.44 -4.77 -4.34
CA LEU A 132 -14.97 -4.67 -4.32
C LEU A 132 -14.48 -3.29 -4.77
N VAL A 133 -15.21 -2.60 -5.66
CA VAL A 133 -14.96 -1.17 -5.95
C VAL A 133 -15.11 -0.35 -4.67
N LYS A 134 -16.20 -0.56 -3.91
CA LYS A 134 -16.42 0.14 -2.65
C LYS A 134 -15.29 -0.15 -1.66
N LEU A 135 -14.89 -1.42 -1.51
CA LEU A 135 -13.80 -1.82 -0.63
C LEU A 135 -12.48 -1.13 -1.01
N ALA A 136 -12.10 -1.18 -2.30
CA ALA A 136 -10.88 -0.54 -2.79
C ALA A 136 -10.87 0.98 -2.52
N LEU A 137 -12.02 1.65 -2.66
CA LEU A 137 -12.16 3.07 -2.35
C LEU A 137 -12.12 3.36 -0.84
N GLN A 138 -12.64 2.46 0.01
CA GLN A 138 -12.53 2.60 1.47
C GLN A 138 -11.07 2.53 1.90
N ILE A 139 -10.32 1.52 1.41
CA ILE A 139 -8.89 1.36 1.75
C ILE A 139 -8.06 2.50 1.16
N GLY A 140 -8.20 2.81 -0.13
CA GLY A 140 -7.47 3.92 -0.76
C GLY A 140 -7.76 5.29 -0.12
N GLY A 141 -8.93 5.46 0.51
CA GLY A 141 -9.23 6.63 1.32
C GLY A 141 -8.39 6.71 2.60
N VAL A 142 -8.17 5.58 3.27
CA VAL A 142 -7.30 5.48 4.46
C VAL A 142 -5.84 5.71 4.09
N GLU A 143 -5.34 5.16 2.97
CA GLU A 143 -3.97 5.42 2.51
C GLU A 143 -3.71 6.91 2.24
N ALA A 144 -4.73 7.63 1.74
CA ALA A 144 -4.63 9.08 1.59
C ALA A 144 -4.50 9.81 2.94
N GLU A 145 -5.14 9.32 4.00
CA GLU A 145 -4.99 9.84 5.37
C GLU A 145 -3.60 9.53 5.94
N HIS A 146 -3.09 8.31 5.73
CA HIS A 146 -1.72 7.92 6.10
C HIS A 146 -0.70 8.84 5.44
N ARG A 147 -0.79 9.02 4.12
CA ARG A 147 0.11 9.91 3.38
C ARG A 147 0.04 11.35 3.88
N ALA A 148 -1.16 11.86 4.16
CA ALA A 148 -1.32 13.21 4.67
C ALA A 148 -0.62 13.38 6.03
N HIS A 149 -0.79 12.44 6.97
CA HIS A 149 -0.09 12.48 8.26
C HIS A 149 1.43 12.34 8.13
N LEU A 150 1.91 11.42 7.30
CA LEU A 150 3.34 11.27 7.02
C LEU A 150 3.93 12.56 6.45
N ARG A 151 3.24 13.22 5.52
CA ARG A 151 3.64 14.52 4.99
C ARG A 151 3.64 15.60 6.06
N PHE A 152 2.65 15.62 6.95
CA PHE A 152 2.63 16.55 8.09
C PHE A 152 3.87 16.40 8.98
N TYR A 153 4.25 15.17 9.33
CA TYR A 153 5.45 14.92 10.12
C TYR A 153 6.73 15.26 9.35
N ALA A 154 6.82 14.92 8.07
CA ALA A 154 7.96 15.24 7.23
C ALA A 154 8.16 16.76 7.07
N ILE A 155 7.08 17.54 6.93
CA ILE A 155 7.12 19.00 6.88
C ILE A 155 7.56 19.57 8.23
N SER A 156 6.97 19.09 9.33
CA SER A 156 7.29 19.55 10.68
C SER A 156 8.75 19.28 11.06
N ALA A 157 9.33 18.19 10.54
CA ALA A 157 10.73 17.82 10.72
C ALA A 157 11.68 18.52 9.72
N GLY A 158 11.17 19.34 8.78
CA GLY A 158 11.98 20.00 7.76
C GLY A 158 12.55 19.06 6.69
N VAL A 159 12.04 17.83 6.59
CA VAL A 159 12.46 16.81 5.61
C VAL A 159 11.96 17.16 4.22
N ILE A 160 10.73 17.66 4.13
CA ILE A 160 10.12 18.16 2.89
C ILE A 160 9.44 19.52 3.11
N SER A 161 9.11 20.22 2.03
CA SER A 161 8.33 21.46 2.07
C SER A 161 6.93 21.29 1.50
N GLY A 162 5.98 22.13 1.90
CA GLY A 162 4.65 22.22 1.31
C GLY A 162 3.53 22.10 2.35
N VAL A 163 2.41 21.52 1.95
CA VAL A 163 1.26 21.20 2.83
C VAL A 163 1.00 19.69 2.87
N PRO A 164 0.40 19.16 3.96
CA PRO A 164 0.08 17.74 4.10
C PRO A 164 -0.79 17.20 2.95
N ASN A 165 -1.94 17.85 2.70
CA ASN A 165 -2.81 17.55 1.57
C ASN A 165 -2.46 18.48 0.39
N ASN A 166 -1.72 17.94 -0.59
CA ASN A 166 -1.15 18.72 -1.69
C ASN A 166 -1.69 18.35 -3.08
N VAL A 167 -2.72 17.50 -3.17
CA VAL A 167 -3.27 17.06 -4.46
C VAL A 167 -4.79 17.26 -4.49
N ALA A 168 -5.32 17.66 -5.65
CA ALA A 168 -6.75 17.75 -5.90
C ALA A 168 -7.35 16.43 -6.45
N PHE A 169 -6.50 15.62 -7.06
CA PHE A 169 -6.81 14.30 -7.59
C PHE A 169 -5.63 13.38 -7.32
N GLU A 170 -5.90 12.16 -6.89
CA GLU A 170 -4.87 11.16 -6.67
C GLU A 170 -4.18 10.74 -7.98
N LYS A 171 -2.89 10.42 -7.89
CA LYS A 171 -2.09 10.04 -9.06
C LYS A 171 -2.44 8.61 -9.45
N SER A 172 -2.95 8.41 -10.67
CA SER A 172 -3.13 7.07 -11.27
C SER A 172 -1.80 6.63 -11.89
N LEU A 173 -0.88 6.10 -11.07
CA LEU A 173 0.47 5.71 -11.48
C LEU A 173 0.52 4.37 -12.23
N PHE A 174 -0.47 3.51 -12.01
CA PHE A 174 -0.48 2.14 -12.49
C PHE A 174 -1.72 1.85 -13.35
N THR A 175 -1.53 1.05 -14.38
CA THR A 175 -2.62 0.58 -15.25
C THR A 175 -3.30 -0.69 -14.76
N SER A 176 -2.67 -1.41 -13.83
CA SER A 176 -3.20 -2.60 -13.14
C SER A 176 -2.53 -2.75 -11.76
N VAL A 177 -3.06 -3.63 -10.91
CA VAL A 177 -2.47 -3.90 -9.59
C VAL A 177 -1.15 -4.69 -9.69
N GLY A 178 -1.00 -5.54 -10.70
CA GLY A 178 0.24 -6.22 -11.05
C GLY A 178 1.39 -5.26 -11.37
N ALA A 179 1.11 -4.15 -12.06
CA ALA A 179 2.13 -3.13 -12.29
C ALA A 179 2.63 -2.48 -10.98
N ALA A 180 1.75 -2.37 -9.96
CA ALA A 180 2.16 -1.92 -8.63
C ALA A 180 3.04 -2.97 -7.92
N ALA A 181 2.68 -4.25 -8.01
CA ALA A 181 3.53 -5.35 -7.50
C ALA A 181 4.92 -5.38 -8.16
N GLU A 182 4.99 -5.20 -9.48
CA GLU A 182 6.25 -5.10 -10.21
C GLU A 182 7.09 -3.92 -9.73
N ALA A 183 6.47 -2.78 -9.41
CA ALA A 183 7.17 -1.63 -8.84
C ALA A 183 7.79 -1.97 -7.47
N LEU A 184 7.11 -2.72 -6.61
CA LEU A 184 7.68 -3.17 -5.32
C LEU A 184 8.89 -4.08 -5.51
N VAL A 185 8.86 -4.97 -6.51
CA VAL A 185 10.01 -5.81 -6.89
C VAL A 185 11.17 -4.94 -7.39
N GLN A 186 10.90 -4.00 -8.30
CA GLN A 186 11.93 -3.11 -8.88
C GLN A 186 12.57 -2.19 -7.85
N LEU A 187 11.79 -1.73 -6.86
CA LEU A 187 12.28 -0.94 -5.73
C LEU A 187 13.03 -1.80 -4.70
N GLY A 188 13.01 -3.13 -4.85
CA GLY A 188 13.74 -4.07 -4.01
C GLY A 188 13.02 -4.47 -2.72
N PHE A 189 11.73 -4.15 -2.56
CA PHE A 189 10.94 -4.54 -1.39
C PHE A 189 10.57 -6.04 -1.39
N ILE A 190 10.62 -6.68 -2.56
CA ILE A 190 10.37 -8.10 -2.74
C ILE A 190 11.54 -8.70 -3.51
N GLY A 191 12.27 -9.63 -2.89
CA GLY A 191 13.38 -10.33 -3.52
C GLY A 191 14.60 -9.46 -3.83
N GLY A 192 14.79 -8.36 -3.09
CA GLY A 192 15.97 -7.50 -3.20
C GLY A 192 17.17 -8.03 -2.40
N ASP A 193 18.25 -7.25 -2.39
CA ASP A 193 19.52 -7.61 -1.69
C ASP A 193 19.63 -7.08 -0.24
N GLY A 194 18.62 -6.33 0.23
CA GLY A 194 18.58 -5.78 1.58
C GLY A 194 18.27 -6.83 2.67
N PRO A 195 18.22 -6.42 3.95
CA PRO A 195 17.80 -7.32 5.03
C PRO A 195 16.38 -7.82 4.83
N GLU A 196 16.16 -9.11 5.08
CA GLU A 196 14.83 -9.70 5.07
C GLU A 196 14.07 -9.44 6.36
N ILE A 197 12.78 -9.19 6.22
CA ILE A 197 11.81 -9.08 7.30
C ILE A 197 10.60 -9.97 6.98
N THR A 198 10.00 -10.58 8.00
CA THR A 198 8.86 -11.50 7.83
C THR A 198 7.65 -10.96 8.57
N TYR A 199 6.51 -11.00 7.90
CA TYR A 199 5.21 -10.64 8.47
C TYR A 199 4.92 -11.43 9.77
N PRO A 200 4.38 -10.79 10.83
CA PRO A 200 3.87 -9.41 10.86
C PRO A 200 4.90 -8.35 11.27
N GLY A 201 6.19 -8.70 11.34
CA GLY A 201 7.21 -7.84 11.95
C GLY A 201 7.16 -7.87 13.48
N PRO A 202 8.07 -7.17 14.18
CA PRO A 202 8.18 -7.22 15.63
C PRO A 202 7.03 -6.50 16.35
N GLY A 203 6.75 -6.90 17.59
CA GLY A 203 5.76 -6.28 18.47
C GLY A 203 4.31 -6.62 18.14
N GLU A 204 3.44 -6.47 19.14
CA GLU A 204 1.99 -6.71 19.03
C GLU A 204 1.28 -5.63 18.19
N ILE A 205 0.19 -6.03 17.55
CA ILE A 205 -0.70 -5.12 16.79
C ILE A 205 -1.77 -4.58 17.75
N ASP A 206 -1.76 -3.26 17.98
CA ASP A 206 -2.66 -2.59 18.93
C ASP A 206 -3.83 -1.91 18.21
N TYR A 207 -5.02 -2.52 18.31
CA TYR A 207 -6.25 -2.01 17.71
C TYR A 207 -6.98 -0.95 18.55
N SER A 208 -6.53 -0.65 19.76
CA SER A 208 -7.29 0.17 20.72
C SER A 208 -7.56 1.60 20.25
N GLY A 209 -6.73 2.11 19.33
CA GLY A 209 -6.86 3.43 18.73
C GLY A 209 -7.57 3.48 17.38
N VAL A 210 -7.99 2.34 16.82
CA VAL A 210 -8.58 2.25 15.47
C VAL A 210 -10.03 1.77 15.55
N THR A 211 -10.91 2.40 14.77
CA THR A 211 -12.33 2.02 14.68
C THR A 211 -12.67 1.62 13.25
N GLN A 212 -13.86 1.05 13.02
CA GLN A 212 -14.27 0.55 11.70
C GLN A 212 -13.29 -0.48 11.11
N LEU A 213 -12.86 -1.45 11.92
CA LEU A 213 -11.96 -2.54 11.52
C LEU A 213 -12.52 -3.46 10.42
N ARG A 214 -13.77 -3.24 9.97
CA ARG A 214 -14.42 -3.96 8.88
C ARG A 214 -15.30 -3.02 8.04
N PRO A 215 -15.42 -3.24 6.72
CA PRO A 215 -16.16 -2.39 5.77
C PRO A 215 -17.68 -2.27 5.96
#